data_AF-A0A497SBR8-F1
#
_entry.id   AF-A0A497SBR8-F1
#
_cell.length_a   1.000
_cell.length_b   1.000
_cell.length_c   1.000
_cell.angle_alpha   90.00
_cell.angle_beta   90.00
_cell.angle_gamma   90.00
#
_symmetry.space_group_name_H-M   'P 1'
#
loop_
_entity.id
_entity.type
_entity.pdbx_description
1 polymer ?
#
loop_
_entity_poly.entity_id
_entity_poly.type
_entity_poly.pdbx_seq_one_letter_code
_entity_poly.pdbx_strand_id
1 'polypeptide(L)'
;MELKIIKKSEDRVEFNVKGIDVSMANALRKIIISEIPIMAIEDVTFYDNSSVMHDEILAHRLGLIPLKTDPTGPDKIKISLDVRGPGIVYAKDLKVAEKKIKGKKLRYESIAVYDRIPIIKLTENQKIKLEATAILGKGKEHIKWQGGLASYEIKDDGSFDFFVESYGQMSVDDLIKSAFNIFNKKLDGLKSSIKNLK
;
A
#
# COMPACT_ATOMS: atom_id res chain seq x y z
N MET A 1 -24.03 17.01 10.02
CA MET A 1 -22.86 16.11 10.08
C MET A 1 -21.80 16.86 10.88
N GLU A 2 -21.36 16.28 11.99
CA GLU A 2 -20.36 16.87 12.87
C GLU A 2 -19.15 15.92 12.91
N LEU A 3 -17.94 16.46 12.75
CA LEU A 3 -16.69 15.69 12.80
C LEU A 3 -15.78 16.33 13.83
N LYS A 4 -15.28 15.52 14.77
CA LYS A 4 -14.33 15.95 15.80
C LYS A 4 -13.11 15.06 15.77
N ILE A 5 -11.93 15.63 15.52
CA ILE A 5 -10.66 14.90 15.62
C ILE A 5 -10.35 14.69 17.11
N ILE A 6 -10.16 13.43 17.50
CA ILE A 6 -9.78 13.04 18.86
C ILE A 6 -8.25 13.04 18.97
N LYS A 7 -7.59 12.38 18.01
CA LYS A 7 -6.14 12.24 17.97
C LYS A 7 -5.66 12.25 16.53
N LYS A 8 -4.53 12.91 16.28
CA LYS A 8 -3.87 12.90 14.98
C LYS A 8 -2.36 12.77 15.16
N SER A 9 -1.77 11.89 14.37
CA SER A 9 -0.34 11.66 14.20
C SER A 9 -0.05 11.48 12.71
N GLU A 10 1.21 11.28 12.34
CA GLU A 10 1.60 11.13 10.92
C GLU A 10 0.96 9.90 10.26
N ASP A 11 0.92 8.77 10.98
CA ASP A 11 0.42 7.51 10.45
C ASP A 11 -0.99 7.15 10.95
N ARG A 12 -1.52 7.85 11.95
CA ARG A 12 -2.80 7.50 12.58
C ARG A 12 -3.68 8.71 12.84
N VAL A 13 -4.98 8.54 12.64
CA VAL A 13 -6.02 9.50 13.03
C VAL A 13 -7.20 8.79 13.67
N GLU A 14 -7.70 9.40 14.74
CA GLU A 14 -8.94 9.04 15.40
C GLU A 14 -9.88 10.23 15.36
N PHE A 15 -11.12 9.98 14.95
CA PHE A 15 -12.13 11.03 14.85
C PHE A 15 -13.51 10.48 15.17
N ASN A 16 -14.31 11.28 15.86
CA ASN A 16 -15.73 11.04 16.07
C ASN A 16 -16.53 11.68 14.94
N VAL A 17 -17.51 10.96 14.39
CA VAL A 17 -18.46 11.48 13.41
C VAL A 17 -19.90 11.23 13.86
N LYS A 18 -20.72 12.28 13.79
CA LYS A 18 -22.15 12.25 14.07
C LYS A 18 -22.98 12.65 12.85
N GLY A 19 -24.12 12.00 12.67
CA GLY A 19 -25.05 12.25 11.55
C GLY A 19 -24.73 11.47 10.28
N ILE A 20 -24.10 10.29 10.41
CA ILE A 20 -24.01 9.26 9.36
C ILE A 20 -24.73 8.00 9.82
N ASP A 21 -25.12 7.14 8.88
CA ASP A 21 -25.64 5.82 9.18
C ASP A 21 -24.53 4.74 9.17
N VAL A 22 -24.86 3.56 9.69
CA VAL A 22 -23.94 2.41 9.78
C VAL A 22 -23.45 1.96 8.40
N SER A 23 -24.27 2.08 7.35
CA SER A 23 -23.92 1.70 5.98
C SER A 23 -22.85 2.64 5.43
N MET A 24 -23.00 3.95 5.63
CA MET A 24 -22.01 4.95 5.25
C MET A 24 -20.69 4.74 6.02
N ALA A 25 -20.78 4.51 7.34
CA ALA A 25 -19.61 4.23 8.18
C ALA A 25 -18.85 2.98 7.68
N ASN A 26 -19.57 1.89 7.42
CA ASN A 26 -18.99 0.64 6.92
C ASN A 26 -18.47 0.76 5.49
N ALA A 27 -19.09 1.57 4.64
CA ALA A 27 -18.60 1.83 3.29
C ALA A 27 -17.24 2.54 3.32
N LEU A 28 -17.10 3.59 4.14
CA LEU A 28 -15.82 4.29 4.32
C LEU A 28 -14.74 3.32 4.83
N ARG A 29 -15.06 2.53 5.87
CA ARG A 29 -14.14 1.52 6.42
C ARG A 29 -13.69 0.50 5.36
N LYS A 30 -14.62 -0.03 4.56
CA LYS A 30 -14.31 -1.00 3.49
C LYS A 30 -13.44 -0.41 2.39
N ILE A 31 -13.70 0.83 1.98
CA ILE A 31 -12.92 1.49 0.95
C ILE A 31 -11.48 1.67 1.41
N ILE A 32 -11.29 2.13 2.65
CA ILE A 32 -9.95 2.32 3.22
C ILE A 32 -9.14 1.00 3.19
N ILE A 33 -9.76 -0.11 3.62
CA ILE A 33 -9.06 -1.39 3.72
C ILE A 33 -8.79 -2.01 2.34
N SER A 34 -9.76 -1.94 1.41
CA SER A 34 -9.77 -2.86 0.28
C SER A 34 -9.69 -2.21 -1.10
N GLU A 35 -9.85 -0.89 -1.22
CA GLU A 35 -10.03 -0.26 -2.54
C GLU A 35 -9.01 0.81 -2.90
N ILE A 36 -8.28 1.31 -1.92
CA ILE A 36 -7.19 2.26 -2.15
C ILE A 36 -6.07 1.55 -2.93
N PRO A 37 -5.65 2.08 -4.10
CA PRO A 37 -4.52 1.54 -4.84
C PRO A 37 -3.21 1.74 -4.10
N ILE A 38 -2.46 0.66 -3.91
CA ILE A 38 -1.15 0.62 -3.25
C ILE A 38 -0.12 -0.01 -4.20
N MET A 39 1.14 0.41 -4.10
CA MET A 39 2.24 -0.17 -4.86
C MET A 39 2.78 -1.41 -4.14
N ALA A 40 2.85 -2.55 -4.82
CA ALA A 40 3.48 -3.76 -4.30
C ALA A 40 4.14 -4.58 -5.43
N ILE A 41 5.10 -5.44 -5.08
CA ILE A 41 5.77 -6.32 -6.04
C ILE A 41 4.79 -7.40 -6.53
N GLU A 42 4.66 -7.52 -7.85
CA GLU A 42 3.82 -8.51 -8.54
C GLU A 42 4.67 -9.62 -9.14
N ASP A 43 5.54 -9.24 -10.08
CA ASP A 43 6.37 -10.19 -10.81
C ASP A 43 7.80 -10.13 -10.30
N VAL A 44 8.45 -11.29 -10.16
CA VAL A 44 9.87 -11.42 -9.84
C VAL A 44 10.52 -12.35 -10.85
N THR A 45 11.61 -11.90 -11.45
CA THR A 45 12.44 -12.66 -12.39
C THR A 45 13.81 -12.89 -11.77
N PHE A 46 14.10 -14.13 -11.40
CA PHE A 46 15.40 -14.53 -10.89
C PHE A 46 16.36 -14.82 -12.05
N TYR A 47 17.54 -14.24 -11.99
CA TYR A 47 18.68 -14.58 -12.86
C TYR A 47 19.64 -15.52 -12.16
N ASP A 48 19.76 -15.38 -10.84
CA ASP A 48 20.64 -16.19 -10.01
C ASP A 48 20.06 -16.26 -8.60
N ASN A 49 19.85 -17.47 -8.09
CA ASN A 49 19.56 -17.71 -6.68
C ASN A 49 20.32 -18.94 -6.23
N SER A 50 21.43 -18.72 -5.53
CA SER A 50 22.22 -19.79 -4.88
C SER A 50 21.99 -19.84 -3.36
N SER A 51 20.95 -19.16 -2.88
CA SER A 51 20.59 -19.16 -1.47
C SER A 51 19.89 -20.46 -1.07
N VAL A 52 19.66 -20.64 0.23
CA VAL A 52 18.92 -21.78 0.77
C VAL A 52 17.40 -21.69 0.55
N MET A 53 16.89 -20.53 0.13
CA MET A 53 15.46 -20.28 -0.02
C MET A 53 15.04 -20.43 -1.47
N HIS A 54 13.97 -21.19 -1.71
CA HIS A 54 13.37 -21.33 -3.04
C HIS A 54 12.83 -19.99 -3.56
N ASP A 55 12.86 -19.84 -4.88
CA ASP A 55 12.47 -18.62 -5.61
C ASP A 55 11.06 -18.17 -5.24
N GLU A 56 10.10 -19.09 -5.11
CA GLU A 56 8.70 -18.80 -4.81
C GLU A 56 8.53 -18.21 -3.40
N ILE A 57 9.27 -18.73 -2.42
CA ILE A 57 9.24 -18.22 -1.05
C ILE A 57 9.89 -16.84 -1.00
N LEU A 58 10.98 -16.65 -1.72
CA LEU A 58 11.66 -15.35 -1.79
C LEU A 58 10.79 -14.31 -2.50
N ALA A 59 10.13 -14.68 -3.60
CA ALA A 59 9.16 -13.84 -4.30
C ALA A 59 7.98 -13.49 -3.40
N HIS A 60 7.44 -14.44 -2.64
CA HIS A 60 6.37 -14.19 -1.69
C HIS A 60 6.79 -13.15 -0.63
N ARG A 61 8.00 -13.28 -0.07
CA ARG A 61 8.52 -12.31 0.90
C ARG A 61 8.69 -10.92 0.28
N LEU A 62 9.25 -10.83 -0.93
CA LEU A 62 9.41 -9.58 -1.66
C LEU A 62 8.04 -8.92 -1.93
N GLY A 63 7.03 -9.71 -2.30
CA GLY A 63 5.66 -9.28 -2.52
C GLY A 63 5.01 -8.59 -1.32
N LEU A 64 5.40 -8.97 -0.09
CA LEU A 64 4.87 -8.43 1.15
C LEU A 64 5.66 -7.25 1.73
N ILE A 65 6.75 -6.83 1.09
CA ILE A 65 7.48 -5.63 1.53
C ILE A 65 6.64 -4.40 1.18
N PRO A 66 6.25 -3.58 2.17
CA PRO A 66 5.49 -2.37 1.91
C PRO A 66 6.36 -1.37 1.15
N LEU A 67 5.86 -0.92 0.00
CA LEU A 67 6.52 0.08 -0.84
C LEU A 67 5.83 1.44 -0.70
N LYS A 68 6.62 2.52 -0.72
CA LYS A 68 6.10 3.88 -0.75
C LYS A 68 5.28 4.09 -2.02
N THR A 69 4.06 4.57 -1.85
CA THR A 69 3.07 4.77 -2.88
C THR A 69 2.79 6.26 -3.03
N ASP A 70 3.03 6.81 -4.21
CA ASP A 70 2.58 8.15 -4.57
C ASP A 70 1.34 8.03 -5.46
N PRO A 71 0.16 8.52 -5.04
CA PRO A 71 -1.05 8.51 -5.87
C PRO A 71 -0.89 9.23 -7.22
N THR A 72 0.07 10.16 -7.31
CA THR A 72 0.39 10.89 -8.55
C THR A 72 1.54 10.26 -9.34
N GLY A 73 2.20 9.26 -8.77
CA GLY A 73 3.37 8.58 -9.30
C GLY A 73 3.08 7.66 -10.49
N PRO A 74 4.09 6.88 -10.92
CA PRO A 74 3.93 5.90 -11.98
C PRO A 74 3.14 4.67 -11.50
N ASP A 75 2.39 4.05 -12.40
CA ASP A 75 1.58 2.85 -12.08
C ASP A 75 2.42 1.57 -12.01
N LYS A 76 3.65 1.60 -12.52
CA LYS A 76 4.58 0.47 -12.58
C LYS A 76 6.01 0.95 -12.30
N ILE A 77 6.74 0.21 -11.47
CA ILE A 77 8.14 0.48 -11.09
C ILE A 77 8.96 -0.79 -11.26
N LYS A 78 10.15 -0.67 -11.87
CA LYS A 78 11.13 -1.76 -11.93
C LYS A 78 12.14 -1.66 -10.79
N ILE A 79 12.36 -2.77 -10.10
CA ILE A 79 13.24 -2.92 -8.95
C ILE A 79 14.27 -3.99 -9.28
N SER A 80 15.51 -3.83 -8.85
CA SER A 80 16.56 -4.83 -8.96
C SER A 80 17.22 -5.10 -7.61
N LEU A 81 17.73 -6.31 -7.47
CA LEU A 81 18.54 -6.75 -6.33
C LEU A 81 19.70 -7.59 -6.87
N ASP A 82 20.92 -7.19 -6.54
CA ASP A 82 22.15 -7.90 -6.88
C ASP A 82 23.06 -7.85 -5.65
N VAL A 83 23.11 -8.96 -4.91
CA VAL A 83 23.76 -9.06 -3.60
C VAL A 83 24.50 -10.38 -3.46
N ARG A 84 25.63 -10.35 -2.72
CA ARG A 84 26.45 -11.52 -2.40
C ARG A 84 26.71 -11.57 -0.89
N GLY A 85 26.66 -12.76 -0.32
CA GLY A 85 26.97 -13.01 1.08
C GLY A 85 28.48 -12.94 1.39
N PRO A 86 28.86 -12.99 2.68
CA PRO A 86 27.99 -13.25 3.83
C PRO A 86 27.26 -11.99 4.33
N GLY A 87 26.02 -12.13 4.79
CA GLY A 87 25.25 -11.01 5.37
C GLY A 87 23.75 -11.20 5.37
N ILE A 88 23.03 -10.29 6.03
CA ILE A 88 21.56 -10.20 5.93
C ILE A 88 21.24 -9.21 4.82
N VAL A 89 20.42 -9.63 3.87
CA VAL A 89 19.83 -8.78 2.83
C VAL A 89 18.57 -8.15 3.40
N TYR A 90 18.46 -6.84 3.29
CA TYR A 90 17.37 -6.02 3.81
C TYR A 90 16.60 -5.33 2.69
N ALA A 91 15.40 -4.83 3.00
CA ALA A 91 14.57 -4.08 2.05
C ALA A 91 15.27 -2.84 1.46
N LYS A 92 16.16 -2.18 2.20
CA LYS A 92 16.98 -1.06 1.68
C LYS A 92 17.92 -1.45 0.53
N ASP A 93 18.22 -2.75 0.37
CA ASP A 93 19.13 -3.22 -0.68
C ASP A 93 18.41 -3.32 -2.05
N LEU A 94 17.08 -3.19 -2.07
CA LEU A 94 16.27 -3.06 -3.28
C LEU A 94 16.53 -1.71 -3.97
N LYS A 95 16.93 -1.77 -5.24
CA LYS A 95 17.26 -0.57 -6.04
C LYS A 95 16.22 -0.35 -7.11
N VAL A 96 15.84 0.91 -7.32
CA VAL A 96 14.97 1.26 -8.45
C VAL A 96 15.80 1.39 -9.71
N ALA A 97 15.41 0.69 -10.78
CA ALA A 97 16.14 0.69 -12.05
C ALA A 97 16.04 2.04 -12.78
N GLU A 98 14.91 2.74 -12.69
CA GLU A 98 14.67 4.02 -13.37
C GLU A 98 13.96 5.03 -12.46
N LYS A 99 14.56 6.23 -12.30
CA LYS A 99 13.99 7.31 -11.46
C LYS A 99 12.92 8.17 -12.14
N LYS A 100 12.80 8.07 -13.47
CA LYS A 100 11.80 8.76 -14.29
C LYS A 100 11.10 7.74 -15.17
N ILE A 101 9.80 7.57 -14.94
CA ILE A 101 8.97 6.64 -15.70
C ILE A 101 7.84 7.46 -16.33
N LYS A 102 7.79 7.51 -17.66
CA LYS A 102 6.77 8.24 -18.43
C LYS A 102 6.60 9.71 -18.00
N GLY A 103 7.69 10.42 -17.73
CA GLY A 103 7.66 11.84 -17.32
C GLY A 103 7.28 12.10 -15.86
N LYS A 104 6.86 11.08 -15.11
CA LYS A 104 6.63 11.16 -13.66
C LYS A 104 7.91 10.80 -12.91
N LYS A 105 8.32 11.68 -11.99
CA LYS A 105 9.52 11.49 -11.17
C LYS A 105 9.15 10.76 -9.89
N LEU A 106 9.94 9.75 -9.50
CA LEU A 106 9.84 9.16 -8.18
C LEU A 106 10.29 10.18 -7.13
N ARG A 107 9.45 10.38 -6.11
CA ARG A 107 9.71 11.33 -5.02
C ARG A 107 10.59 10.75 -3.92
N TYR A 108 10.91 9.47 -3.99
CA TYR A 108 11.60 8.73 -2.93
C TYR A 108 12.91 8.13 -3.43
N GLU A 109 13.96 8.21 -2.61
CA GLU A 109 15.24 7.56 -2.89
C GLU A 109 15.23 6.09 -2.45
N SER A 110 14.68 5.79 -1.26
CA SER A 110 14.33 4.43 -0.83
C SER A 110 12.88 4.12 -1.18
N ILE A 111 12.65 2.98 -1.82
CA ILE A 111 11.32 2.52 -2.25
C ILE A 111 10.58 1.77 -1.14
N ALA A 112 11.30 1.15 -0.21
CA ALA A 112 10.70 0.46 0.92
C ALA A 112 10.22 1.48 1.97
N VAL A 113 9.11 1.17 2.63
CA VAL A 113 8.66 1.94 3.80
C VAL A 113 9.63 1.72 4.96
N TYR A 114 9.98 0.46 5.22
CA TYR A 114 10.86 0.07 6.32
C TYR A 114 12.15 -0.58 5.79
N ASP A 115 13.24 0.17 5.85
CA ASP A 115 14.56 -0.22 5.31
C ASP A 115 15.14 -1.50 5.93
N ARG A 116 14.79 -1.81 7.18
CA ARG A 116 15.37 -2.92 7.96
C ARG A 116 14.56 -4.21 7.93
N ILE A 117 13.56 -4.34 7.04
CA ILE A 117 12.87 -5.63 6.86
C ILE A 117 13.88 -6.65 6.31
N PRO A 118 14.14 -7.76 7.03
CA PRO A 118 15.03 -8.80 6.54
C PRO A 118 14.35 -9.58 5.41
N ILE A 119 15.05 -9.75 4.29
CA ILE A 119 14.60 -10.55 3.15
C ILE A 119 15.15 -11.97 3.27
N ILE A 120 16.46 -12.10 3.48
CA ILE A 120 17.14 -13.40 3.59
C ILE A 120 18.53 -13.22 4.20
N LYS A 121 19.05 -14.27 4.85
CA LYS A 121 20.44 -14.35 5.28
C LYS A 121 21.22 -15.19 4.28
N LEU A 122 22.34 -14.66 3.79
CA LEU A 122 23.25 -15.33 2.87
C LEU A 122 24.52 -15.75 3.62
N THR A 123 24.96 -16.99 3.40
CA THR A 123 26.28 -17.47 3.82
C THR A 123 27.35 -17.05 2.82
N GLU A 124 28.61 -17.40 3.09
CA GLU A 124 29.70 -17.17 2.15
C GLU A 124 29.39 -17.76 0.77
N ASN A 125 29.79 -17.04 -0.28
CA ASN A 125 29.62 -17.41 -1.69
C ASN A 125 28.20 -17.52 -2.24
N GLN A 126 27.16 -17.40 -1.41
CA GLN A 126 25.78 -17.29 -1.91
C GLN A 126 25.53 -15.92 -2.54
N LYS A 127 24.74 -15.90 -3.60
CA LYS A 127 24.34 -14.71 -4.34
C LYS A 127 22.87 -14.77 -4.76
N ILE A 128 22.27 -13.60 -4.84
CA ILE A 128 20.94 -13.39 -5.39
C ILE A 128 21.02 -12.26 -6.42
N LYS A 129 20.54 -12.53 -7.63
CA LYS A 129 20.35 -11.55 -8.68
C LYS A 129 18.95 -11.69 -9.25
N LEU A 130 18.15 -10.64 -9.14
CA LEU A 130 16.78 -10.60 -9.63
C LEU A 130 16.35 -9.22 -10.10
N GLU A 131 15.32 -9.21 -10.94
CA GLU A 131 14.49 -8.05 -11.23
C GLU A 131 13.07 -8.29 -10.74
N ALA A 132 12.41 -7.24 -10.29
CA ALA A 132 11.04 -7.27 -9.82
C ALA A 132 10.24 -6.11 -10.43
N THR A 133 8.97 -6.37 -10.73
CA THR A 133 8.01 -5.37 -11.17
C THR A 133 7.02 -5.10 -10.05
N ALA A 134 6.96 -3.86 -9.58
CA ALA A 134 5.89 -3.39 -8.70
C ALA A 134 4.79 -2.70 -9.51
N ILE A 135 3.54 -2.95 -9.15
CA ILE A 135 2.36 -2.31 -9.75
C ILE A 135 1.39 -1.78 -8.68
N LEU A 136 0.57 -0.82 -9.09
CA LEU A 136 -0.60 -0.43 -8.31
C LEU A 136 -1.67 -1.52 -8.38
N GLY A 137 -2.13 -1.98 -7.21
CA GLY A 137 -3.25 -2.91 -7.07
C GLY A 137 -4.06 -2.59 -5.82
N LYS A 138 -5.11 -3.38 -5.55
CA LYS A 138 -6.06 -3.10 -4.46
C LYS A 138 -6.08 -4.22 -3.41
N GLY A 139 -6.30 -3.88 -2.15
CA GLY A 139 -6.38 -4.85 -1.05
C GLY A 139 -7.45 -5.94 -1.25
N LYS A 140 -8.51 -5.67 -2.03
CA LYS A 140 -9.52 -6.68 -2.40
C LYS A 140 -9.01 -7.78 -3.34
N GLU A 141 -7.93 -7.53 -4.08
CA GLU A 141 -7.33 -8.49 -5.01
C GLU A 141 -6.28 -9.34 -4.30
N HIS A 142 -5.43 -8.71 -3.48
CA HIS A 142 -4.46 -9.40 -2.64
C HIS A 142 -4.08 -8.53 -1.44
N ILE A 143 -3.80 -9.17 -0.29
CA ILE A 143 -3.50 -8.50 0.98
C ILE A 143 -2.27 -7.58 0.92
N LYS A 144 -1.33 -7.87 0.02
CA LYS A 144 -0.12 -7.06 -0.21
C LYS A 144 -0.39 -5.61 -0.62
N TRP A 145 -1.59 -5.34 -1.15
CA TRP A 145 -2.04 -4.01 -1.51
C TRP A 145 -2.93 -3.34 -0.46
N GLN A 146 -3.03 -3.89 0.74
CA GLN A 146 -3.67 -3.18 1.85
C GLN A 146 -2.70 -2.10 2.38
N GLY A 147 -3.12 -0.84 2.30
CA GLY A 147 -2.29 0.32 2.71
C GLY A 147 -2.51 0.80 4.14
N GLY A 148 -3.48 0.24 4.84
CA GLY A 148 -3.78 0.63 6.22
C GLY A 148 -4.92 -0.16 6.83
N LEU A 149 -5.22 0.19 8.07
CA LEU A 149 -6.29 -0.36 8.89
C LEU A 149 -7.36 0.71 9.12
N ALA A 150 -8.63 0.31 9.09
CA ALA A 150 -9.72 1.16 9.54
C ALA A 150 -10.70 0.34 10.39
N SER A 151 -11.13 0.91 11.50
CA SER A 151 -12.20 0.37 12.34
C SER A 151 -13.06 1.51 12.88
N TYR A 152 -14.23 1.18 13.39
CA TYR A 152 -15.05 2.14 14.11
C TYR A 152 -15.80 1.45 15.26
N GLU A 153 -16.14 2.24 16.27
CA GLU A 153 -17.01 1.86 17.37
C GLU A 153 -18.28 2.73 17.35
N ILE A 154 -19.44 2.14 17.66
CA ILE A 154 -20.71 2.87 17.77
C ILE A 154 -20.87 3.32 19.23
N LYS A 155 -21.16 4.60 19.45
CA LYS A 155 -21.42 5.16 20.78
C LYS A 155 -22.92 5.22 21.09
N ASP A 156 -23.23 5.33 22.38
CA ASP A 156 -24.61 5.39 22.88
C ASP A 156 -25.42 6.54 22.28
N ASP A 157 -24.76 7.64 21.91
CA ASP A 157 -25.40 8.80 21.28
C ASP A 157 -25.59 8.66 19.75
N GLY A 158 -25.31 7.47 19.21
CA GLY A 158 -25.38 7.15 17.78
C GLY A 158 -24.22 7.70 16.96
N SER A 159 -23.19 8.27 17.58
CA SER A 159 -21.97 8.69 16.88
C SER A 159 -21.01 7.51 16.66
N PHE A 160 -20.04 7.71 15.78
CA PHE A 160 -19.05 6.70 15.39
C PHE A 160 -17.64 7.20 15.70
N ASP A 161 -16.91 6.47 16.53
CA ASP A 161 -15.48 6.70 16.77
C ASP A 161 -14.67 5.88 15.77
N PHE A 162 -14.10 6.55 14.78
CA PHE A 162 -13.22 5.95 13.79
C PHE A 162 -11.78 5.91 14.29
N PHE A 163 -11.13 4.80 13.97
CA PHE A 163 -9.69 4.62 14.05
C PHE A 163 -9.17 4.29 12.66
N VAL A 164 -8.22 5.07 12.15
CA VAL A 164 -7.55 4.83 10.87
C VAL A 164 -6.05 4.93 11.05
N GLU A 165 -5.32 3.92 10.56
CA GLU A 165 -3.87 3.84 10.65
C GLU A 165 -3.29 3.40 9.30
N SER A 166 -2.27 4.10 8.82
CA SER A 166 -1.50 3.75 7.63
C SER A 166 -0.39 2.77 7.99
N TYR A 167 -0.06 1.87 7.07
CA TYR A 167 1.15 1.03 7.20
C TYR A 167 2.40 1.71 6.60
N GLY A 168 2.33 3.02 6.32
CA GLY A 168 3.43 3.87 5.87
C GLY A 168 3.64 3.91 4.36
N GLN A 169 2.89 3.14 3.55
CA GLN A 169 2.95 3.28 2.08
C GLN A 169 2.46 4.66 1.62
N MET A 170 1.57 5.31 2.37
CA MET A 170 1.10 6.67 2.14
C MET A 170 0.75 7.34 3.48
N SER A 171 0.67 8.68 3.51
CA SER A 171 0.24 9.37 4.73
C SER A 171 -1.22 9.04 5.07
N VAL A 172 -1.59 9.11 6.35
CA VAL A 172 -2.99 8.86 6.76
C VAL A 172 -3.97 9.86 6.12
N ASP A 173 -3.52 11.09 5.89
CA ASP A 173 -4.30 12.13 5.22
C ASP A 173 -4.55 11.79 3.74
N ASP A 174 -3.54 11.29 3.02
CA ASP A 174 -3.68 10.91 1.62
C ASP A 174 -4.53 9.63 1.47
N LEU A 175 -4.44 8.72 2.43
CA LEU A 175 -5.24 7.51 2.52
C LEU A 175 -6.73 7.86 2.68
N ILE A 176 -7.07 8.77 3.59
CA ILE A 176 -8.45 9.25 3.77
C ILE A 176 -8.94 10.04 2.55
N LYS A 177 -8.13 10.95 1.99
CA LYS A 177 -8.49 11.69 0.76
C LYS A 177 -8.75 10.73 -0.40
N SER A 178 -7.92 9.70 -0.56
CA SER A 178 -8.08 8.68 -1.58
C SER A 178 -9.37 7.88 -1.38
N ALA A 179 -9.72 7.54 -0.14
CA ALA A 179 -10.98 6.87 0.18
C ALA A 179 -12.20 7.70 -0.25
N PHE A 180 -12.23 8.99 0.10
CA PHE A 180 -13.32 9.89 -0.31
C PHE A 180 -13.40 10.07 -1.83
N ASN A 181 -12.26 10.20 -2.50
CA ASN A 181 -12.21 10.28 -3.96
C ASN A 181 -12.78 9.02 -4.62
N ILE A 182 -12.48 7.83 -4.09
CA ILE A 182 -13.02 6.56 -4.60
C ILE A 182 -14.52 6.48 -4.34
N PHE A 183 -14.97 6.87 -3.14
CA PHE A 183 -16.39 6.91 -2.79
C PHE A 183 -17.18 7.81 -3.75
N ASN A 184 -16.71 9.03 -4.00
CA ASN A 184 -17.33 9.96 -4.94
C ASN A 184 -17.35 9.43 -6.39
N LYS A 185 -16.22 8.87 -6.86
CA LYS A 185 -16.15 8.26 -8.20
C LYS A 185 -17.18 7.14 -8.38
N LYS A 186 -17.44 6.33 -7.35
CA LYS A 186 -18.48 5.30 -7.39
C LYS A 186 -19.88 5.88 -7.48
N LEU A 187 -20.17 6.93 -6.71
CA LEU A 187 -21.45 7.62 -6.77
C LEU A 187 -21.68 8.24 -8.15
N ASP A 188 -20.67 8.86 -8.74
CA ASP A 188 -20.78 9.45 -10.07
C ASP A 188 -20.88 8.40 -11.18
N GLY A 189 -20.20 7.26 -11.03
CA GLY A 189 -20.39 6.08 -11.87
C GLY A 189 -21.83 5.58 -11.83
N LEU A 190 -22.40 5.43 -10.63
CA LEU A 190 -23.80 5.02 -10.45
C LEU A 190 -24.78 6.02 -11.10
N LYS A 191 -24.59 7.33 -10.89
CA LYS A 191 -25.41 8.36 -11.55
C LYS A 191 -25.37 8.26 -13.06
N SER A 192 -24.20 7.99 -13.63
CA SER A 192 -24.00 7.89 -15.07
C SER A 192 -24.68 6.65 -15.65
N SER A 193 -24.58 5.50 -14.97
CA SER A 193 -25.29 4.28 -15.35
C SER A 193 -26.81 4.45 -15.35
N ILE A 194 -27.35 5.18 -14.37
CA ILE A 194 -28.80 5.46 -14.31
C ILE A 194 -29.24 6.38 -15.46
N LYS A 195 -28.43 7.37 -15.84
CA LYS A 195 -28.75 8.26 -16.96
C LYS A 195 -28.83 7.53 -18.30
N ASN A 196 -28.02 6.48 -18.49
CA ASN A 196 -27.98 5.69 -19.71
C ASN A 196 -29.12 4.64 -19.81
N LEU A 197 -29.97 4.52 -18.78
CA LEU A 197 -31.17 3.67 -18.82
C LEU A 197 -32.38 4.38 -19.47
N LYS A 198 -32.26 5.67 -19.76
CA LYS A 198 -33.24 6.46 -20.55
C LYS A 198 -32.81 6.51 -22.00
#